data_AF-A0A6I1FRQ8-F1
#
_entry.id   AF-A0A6I1FRQ8-F1
#
_cell.length_a   1.000
_cell.length_b   1.000
_cell.length_c   1.000
_cell.angle_alpha   90.00
_cell.angle_beta   90.00
_cell.angle_gamma   90.00
#
_symmetry.space_group_name_H-M   'P 1'
#
loop_
_entity.id
_entity.type
_entity.pdbx_description
1 polymer ?
#
loop_
_entity_poly.entity_id
_entity_poly.type
_entity_poly.pdbx_seq_one_letter_code
_entity_poly.pdbx_strand_id
1 'polypeptide(L)'
;MNKAWFWFTWVLTFIVVNLAAVPIAMFALFGTQEGTSIFSADYAVAAGIFLLSNFITLQMLIAGRKDYKKGFLVGLNVAVLQVAGLVVFISTISTAAIIFTMVIIVIAAVLLIQELRRRRY
;
A
#
# COMPACT_ATOMS: atom_id res chain seq x y z
N MET A 1 -5.03 19.69 -9.77
CA MET A 1 -5.63 19.77 -8.40
C MET A 1 -4.93 20.91 -7.67
N ASN A 2 -5.45 21.51 -6.57
CA ASN A 2 -4.61 22.46 -5.84
C ASN A 2 -3.34 21.73 -5.35
N LYS A 3 -2.16 22.27 -5.66
CA LYS A 3 -0.86 21.63 -5.39
C LYS A 3 -0.67 21.36 -3.90
N ALA A 4 -1.14 22.25 -3.03
CA ALA A 4 -1.08 22.05 -1.58
C ALA A 4 -1.93 20.84 -1.16
N TRP A 5 -3.18 20.78 -1.64
CA TRP A 5 -4.08 19.66 -1.38
C TRP A 5 -3.56 18.33 -1.92
N PHE A 6 -2.94 18.31 -3.09
CA PHE A 6 -2.30 17.12 -3.63
C PHE A 6 -1.23 16.56 -2.69
N TRP A 7 -0.27 17.39 -2.29
CA TRP A 7 0.80 16.95 -1.41
C TRP A 7 0.28 16.54 -0.04
N PHE A 8 -0.63 17.32 0.52
CA PHE A 8 -1.25 17.00 1.81
C PHE A 8 -1.93 15.63 1.79
N THR A 9 -2.85 15.41 0.85
CA THR A 9 -3.59 14.14 0.77
C THR A 9 -2.67 12.96 0.44
N TRP A 10 -1.68 13.14 -0.43
CA TRP A 10 -0.74 12.09 -0.77
C TRP A 10 0.15 11.70 0.41
N VAL A 11 0.75 12.68 1.11
CA VAL A 11 1.59 12.42 2.29
C VAL A 11 0.77 11.77 3.40
N LEU A 12 -0.44 12.26 3.66
CA LEU A 12 -1.33 11.67 4.66
C LEU A 12 -1.65 10.21 4.31
N THR A 13 -1.97 9.92 3.06
CA THR A 13 -2.24 8.55 2.61
C THR A 13 -1.01 7.66 2.76
N PHE A 14 0.18 8.16 2.40
CA PHE A 14 1.43 7.45 2.59
C PHE A 14 1.67 7.10 4.06
N ILE A 15 1.49 8.05 4.97
CA ILE A 15 1.66 7.82 6.41
C ILE A 15 0.67 6.78 6.92
N VAL A 16 -0.61 6.91 6.61
CA VAL A 16 -1.66 6.01 7.13
C VAL A 16 -1.49 4.58 6.61
N VAL A 17 -1.16 4.41 5.33
CA VAL A 17 -0.86 3.09 4.75
C VAL A 17 0.34 2.44 5.44
N ASN A 18 1.41 3.20 5.67
CA ASN A 18 2.60 2.66 6.33
C ASN A 18 2.36 2.37 7.82
N LEU A 19 1.57 3.19 8.53
CA LEU A 19 1.16 2.91 9.91
C LEU A 19 0.39 1.58 10.02
N ALA A 20 -0.42 1.24 9.01
CA ALA A 20 -1.11 -0.06 8.96
C ALA A 20 -0.19 -1.22 8.56
N ALA A 21 0.80 -0.99 7.69
CA ALA A 21 1.69 -2.04 7.18
C ALA A 21 2.87 -2.37 8.12
N VAL A 22 3.38 -1.39 8.88
CA VAL A 22 4.55 -1.56 9.76
C VAL A 22 4.36 -2.67 10.80
N PRO A 23 3.22 -2.78 11.52
CA PRO A 23 3.03 -3.87 12.48
C PRO A 23 3.11 -5.25 11.84
N ILE A 24 2.64 -5.40 10.59
CA ILE A 24 2.70 -6.66 9.84
C ILE A 24 4.15 -6.97 9.44
N ALA A 25 4.89 -5.98 8.96
CA ALA A 25 6.31 -6.14 8.63
C ALA A 25 7.15 -6.47 9.87
N MET A 26 6.88 -5.82 11.00
CA MET A 26 7.52 -6.13 12.28
C MET A 26 7.19 -7.54 12.76
N PHE A 27 5.93 -7.97 12.62
CA PHE A 27 5.55 -9.35 12.94
C PHE A 27 6.29 -10.36 12.08
N ALA A 28 6.50 -10.07 10.79
CA ALA A 28 7.30 -10.94 9.91
C ALA A 28 8.79 -10.99 10.31
N LEU A 29 9.36 -9.87 10.78
CA LEU A 29 10.78 -9.79 11.18
C LEU A 29 11.08 -10.43 12.53
N PHE A 30 10.16 -10.29 13.50
CA PHE A 30 10.41 -10.65 14.90
C PHE A 30 9.51 -11.76 15.42
N GLY A 31 8.60 -12.27 14.60
CA GLY A 31 7.78 -13.44 14.91
C GLY A 31 8.50 -14.77 14.67
N THR A 32 9.69 -14.75 14.05
CA THR A 32 10.51 -15.94 13.76
C THR A 32 11.66 -16.09 14.79
N GLN A 33 12.20 -17.31 14.92
CA GLN A 33 13.18 -17.64 15.98
C GLN A 33 14.42 -16.72 15.97
N GLU A 34 14.87 -16.33 17.17
CA GLU A 34 16.08 -15.52 17.35
C GLU A 34 17.31 -16.21 16.71
N GLY A 35 18.07 -15.46 15.89
CA GLY A 35 19.31 -15.94 15.25
C GLY A 35 19.27 -16.06 13.73
N THR A 36 18.18 -15.64 13.06
CA THR A 36 18.13 -15.61 11.59
C THR A 36 19.05 -14.53 11.02
N SER A 37 19.84 -14.90 10.01
CA SER A 37 20.75 -13.99 9.30
C SER A 37 19.99 -12.78 8.75
N ILE A 38 20.66 -11.63 8.61
CA ILE A 38 20.14 -10.42 7.94
C ILE A 38 19.77 -10.65 6.46
N PHE A 39 20.24 -11.75 5.86
CA PHE A 39 19.86 -12.21 4.51
C PHE A 39 18.77 -13.29 4.54
N SER A 40 18.05 -13.45 5.64
CA SER A 40 16.97 -14.43 5.77
C SER A 40 15.71 -14.03 4.97
N ALA A 41 14.87 -15.02 4.71
CA ALA A 41 13.59 -14.84 4.04
C ALA A 41 12.67 -13.83 4.76
N ASP A 42 12.83 -13.66 6.07
CA ASP A 42 12.01 -12.79 6.91
C ASP A 42 12.18 -11.31 6.53
N TYR A 43 13.43 -10.88 6.27
CA TYR A 43 13.71 -9.52 5.78
C TYR A 43 13.16 -9.30 4.36
N ALA A 44 13.21 -10.31 3.50
CA ALA A 44 12.63 -10.23 2.16
C ALA A 44 11.09 -10.12 2.22
N VAL A 45 10.44 -10.85 3.13
CA VAL A 45 8.99 -10.76 3.37
C VAL A 45 8.62 -9.39 3.90
N ALA A 46 9.33 -8.86 4.89
CA ALA A 46 9.07 -7.55 5.46
C ALA A 46 9.24 -6.42 4.42
N ALA A 47 10.32 -6.48 3.62
CA ALA A 47 10.54 -5.56 2.50
C ALA A 47 9.42 -5.69 1.45
N GLY A 48 8.97 -6.91 1.17
CA GLY A 48 7.84 -7.19 0.27
C GLY A 48 6.54 -6.56 0.77
N ILE A 49 6.21 -6.72 2.05
CA ILE A 49 5.03 -6.10 2.68
C ILE A 49 5.09 -4.57 2.54
N PHE A 50 6.25 -3.98 2.84
CA PHE A 50 6.44 -2.53 2.72
C PHE A 50 6.27 -2.05 1.27
N LEU A 51 6.84 -2.77 0.30
CA LEU A 51 6.75 -2.41 -1.11
C LEU A 51 5.32 -2.58 -1.66
N LEU A 52 4.69 -3.72 -1.40
CA LEU A 52 3.33 -4.02 -1.86
C LEU A 52 2.31 -3.06 -1.26
N SER A 53 2.43 -2.74 0.03
CA SER A 53 1.52 -1.80 0.68
C SER A 53 1.61 -0.39 0.05
N ASN A 54 2.76 0.00 -0.49
CA ASN A 54 2.96 1.29 -1.12
C ASN A 54 2.59 1.35 -2.62
N PHE A 55 2.03 0.30 -3.21
CA PHE A 55 1.59 0.36 -4.62
C PHE A 55 0.54 1.45 -4.87
N ILE A 56 -0.42 1.59 -3.96
CA ILE A 56 -1.48 2.59 -4.14
C ILE A 56 -0.96 4.01 -3.93
N THR A 57 -0.01 4.20 -3.01
CA THR A 57 0.60 5.52 -2.75
C THR A 57 1.46 5.96 -3.94
N LEU A 58 2.18 5.02 -4.57
CA LEU A 58 2.89 5.26 -5.82
C LEU A 58 1.94 5.58 -6.98
N GLN A 59 0.83 4.86 -7.10
CA GLN A 59 -0.18 5.12 -8.13
C GLN A 59 -0.75 6.54 -7.98
N MET A 60 -1.12 6.94 -6.77
CA MET A 60 -1.62 8.28 -6.47
C MET A 60 -0.59 9.36 -6.78
N LEU A 61 0.69 9.12 -6.46
CA LEU A 61 1.79 10.04 -6.80
C LEU A 61 1.81 10.27 -8.31
N ILE A 62 1.81 9.21 -9.10
CA ILE A 62 1.89 9.29 -10.57
C ILE A 62 0.64 9.98 -11.13
N ALA A 63 -0.55 9.58 -10.70
CA ALA A 63 -1.81 10.17 -11.15
C ALA A 63 -1.88 11.68 -10.88
N GLY A 64 -1.48 12.10 -9.67
CA GLY A 64 -1.45 13.51 -9.31
C GLY A 64 -0.36 14.31 -10.05
N ARG A 65 0.81 13.69 -10.33
CA ARG A 65 1.84 14.31 -11.19
C ARG A 65 1.39 14.43 -12.64
N LYS A 66 0.45 13.62 -13.10
CA LYS A 66 -0.19 13.72 -14.43
C LYS A 66 -1.43 14.61 -14.44
N ASP A 67 -1.74 15.29 -13.33
CA ASP A 67 -2.98 16.07 -13.13
C ASP A 67 -4.27 15.27 -13.38
N TYR A 68 -4.19 13.94 -13.35
CA TYR A 68 -5.33 13.06 -13.58
C TYR A 68 -6.17 12.90 -12.31
N LYS A 69 -7.02 13.91 -12.06
CA LYS A 69 -7.85 13.99 -10.84
C LYS A 69 -8.69 12.74 -10.58
N LYS A 70 -9.29 12.16 -11.61
CA LYS A 70 -10.12 10.96 -11.47
C LYS A 70 -9.29 9.76 -10.99
N GLY A 71 -8.09 9.56 -11.55
CA GLY A 71 -7.19 8.49 -11.11
C GLY A 71 -6.67 8.69 -9.70
N PHE A 72 -6.40 9.93 -9.31
CA PHE A 72 -6.01 10.25 -7.93
C PHE A 72 -7.14 9.92 -6.93
N LEU A 73 -8.38 10.29 -7.22
CA LEU A 73 -9.54 10.01 -6.36
C LEU A 73 -9.87 8.51 -6.28
N VAL A 74 -9.77 7.78 -7.39
CA VAL A 74 -9.88 6.31 -7.38
C VAL A 74 -8.77 5.70 -6.51
N GLY A 75 -7.54 6.19 -6.64
CA GLY A 75 -6.42 5.78 -5.81
C GLY A 75 -6.68 6.00 -4.32
N LEU A 76 -7.22 7.16 -3.95
CA LEU A 76 -7.57 7.50 -2.58
C LEU A 76 -8.61 6.52 -1.99
N ASN A 77 -9.67 6.22 -2.74
CA ASN A 77 -10.70 5.26 -2.28
C ASN A 77 -10.11 3.86 -2.08
N VAL A 78 -9.25 3.40 -2.98
CA VAL A 78 -8.57 2.11 -2.84
C VAL A 78 -7.60 2.13 -1.67
N ALA A 79 -6.91 3.24 -1.39
CA ALA A 79 -6.05 3.36 -0.23
C ALA A 79 -6.83 3.24 1.09
N VAL A 80 -8.02 3.85 1.18
CA VAL A 80 -8.92 3.69 2.34
C VAL A 80 -9.31 2.23 2.52
N LEU A 81 -9.71 1.55 1.45
CA LEU A 81 -10.04 0.12 1.49
C LEU A 81 -8.84 -0.73 1.89
N GLN A 82 -7.64 -0.39 1.41
CA GLN A 82 -6.42 -1.11 1.72
C GLN A 82 -6.06 -0.98 3.20
N VAL A 83 -6.14 0.22 3.76
CA VAL A 83 -5.94 0.46 5.20
C VAL A 83 -6.97 -0.33 6.01
N ALA A 84 -8.24 -0.28 5.62
CA ALA A 84 -9.29 -1.06 6.29
C ALA A 84 -8.99 -2.57 6.22
N GLY A 85 -8.55 -3.08 5.06
CA GLY A 85 -8.17 -4.47 4.89
C GLY A 85 -7.01 -4.88 5.79
N LEU A 86 -5.94 -4.08 5.82
CA LEU A 86 -4.77 -4.33 6.67
C LEU A 86 -5.16 -4.33 8.16
N VAL A 87 -5.98 -3.37 8.60
CA VAL A 87 -6.46 -3.30 10.00
C VAL A 87 -7.34 -4.51 10.35
N VAL A 88 -8.26 -4.90 9.48
CA VAL A 88 -9.12 -6.08 9.68
C VAL A 88 -8.29 -7.37 9.69
N PHE A 89 -7.26 -7.45 8.84
CA PHE A 89 -6.32 -8.56 8.82
C PHE A 89 -5.58 -8.71 10.15
N ILE A 90 -4.99 -7.64 10.67
CA ILE A 90 -4.25 -7.68 11.95
C ILE A 90 -5.18 -7.99 13.13
N SER A 91 -6.40 -7.46 13.12
CA SER A 91 -7.34 -7.61 14.25
C SER A 91 -8.04 -8.97 14.30
N THR A 92 -8.26 -9.62 13.14
CA THR A 92 -9.04 -10.88 13.08
C THR A 92 -8.22 -12.10 12.69
N ILE A 93 -7.15 -11.93 11.92
CA ILE A 93 -6.33 -13.00 11.34
C ILE A 93 -7.22 -14.08 10.66
N SER A 94 -8.30 -13.65 10.02
CA SER A 94 -9.23 -14.55 9.33
C SER A 94 -8.85 -14.76 7.86
N THR A 95 -9.15 -15.93 7.31
CA THR A 95 -8.93 -16.23 5.88
C THR A 95 -9.65 -15.22 4.98
N ALA A 96 -10.85 -14.78 5.38
CA ALA A 96 -11.60 -13.76 4.65
C ALA A 96 -10.85 -12.42 4.60
N ALA A 97 -10.26 -11.97 5.71
CA ALA A 97 -9.47 -10.74 5.76
C ALA A 97 -8.20 -10.81 4.92
N ILE A 98 -7.53 -11.97 4.88
CA ILE A 98 -6.38 -12.23 4.00
C ILE A 98 -6.80 -12.08 2.54
N ILE A 99 -7.87 -12.77 2.11
CA ILE A 99 -8.36 -12.73 0.73
C ILE A 99 -8.72 -11.29 0.35
N PHE A 100 -9.46 -10.59 1.21
CA PHE A 100 -9.84 -9.20 0.98
C PHE A 100 -8.63 -8.28 0.79
N THR A 101 -7.63 -8.39 1.67
CA THR A 101 -6.40 -7.59 1.59
C THR A 101 -5.62 -7.90 0.31
N MET A 102 -5.49 -9.18 -0.05
CA MET A 102 -4.79 -9.60 -1.25
C MET A 102 -5.47 -9.09 -2.53
N VAL A 103 -6.81 -9.15 -2.59
CA VAL A 103 -7.58 -8.59 -3.71
C VAL A 103 -7.33 -7.09 -3.86
N ILE A 104 -7.28 -6.35 -2.75
CA ILE A 104 -7.02 -4.91 -2.80
C ILE A 104 -5.58 -4.61 -3.26
N ILE A 105 -4.60 -5.37 -2.80
CA ILE A 105 -3.20 -5.22 -3.27
C ILE A 105 -3.11 -5.48 -4.77
N VAL A 106 -3.81 -6.49 -5.29
CA VAL A 106 -3.88 -6.76 -6.74
C VAL A 106 -4.52 -5.59 -7.49
N ILE A 107 -5.63 -5.04 -6.98
CA ILE A 107 -6.28 -3.86 -7.56
C ILE A 107 -5.30 -2.67 -7.58
N ALA A 108 -4.58 -2.43 -6.48
CA ALA A 108 -3.57 -1.37 -6.38
C ALA A 108 -2.45 -1.56 -7.42
N ALA A 109 -1.96 -2.79 -7.59
CA ALA A 109 -0.96 -3.12 -8.62
C ALA A 109 -1.48 -2.86 -10.04
N VAL A 110 -2.71 -3.29 -10.35
CA VAL A 110 -3.34 -3.06 -11.66
C VAL A 110 -3.50 -1.57 -11.93
N LEU A 111 -3.98 -0.80 -10.95
CA LEU A 111 -4.12 0.64 -11.08
C LEU A 111 -2.76 1.33 -11.27
N LEU A 112 -1.72 0.90 -10.55
CA LEU A 112 -0.37 1.41 -10.72
C LEU A 112 0.15 1.17 -12.15
N ILE A 113 -0.02 -0.04 -12.68
CA ILE A 113 0.40 -0.39 -14.05
C ILE A 113 -0.38 0.42 -15.09
N GLN A 114 -1.69 0.54 -14.92
CA GLN A 114 -2.53 1.36 -15.81
C GLN A 114 -2.11 2.82 -15.79
N GLU A 115 -1.83 3.37 -14.61
CA GLU A 115 -1.41 4.76 -14.46
C GLU A 115 -0.02 4.98 -15.03
N LEU A 116 0.92 4.04 -14.89
CA LEU A 116 2.22 4.09 -15.53
C LEU A 116 2.11 4.14 -17.06
N ARG A 117 1.27 3.28 -17.65
CA ARG A 117 1.06 3.18 -19.11
C ARG A 117 0.30 4.36 -19.71
N ARG A 118 -0.46 5.11 -18.91
CA ARG A 118 -1.23 6.28 -19.37
C ARG A 118 -0.28 7.38 -19.85
N ARG A 119 -0.32 7.73 -21.14
CA ARG A 119 0.45 8.86 -21.70
C ARG A 119 -0.12 10.20 -21.18
N ARG A 120 0.75 11.16 -20.86
CA ARG A 120 0.34 12.56 -20.61
C ARG A 120 -0.16 13.12 -21.95
N TYR A 121 -1.47 13.30 -22.07
CA TYR A 121 -2.08 14.15 -23.09
C TYR A 121 -2.56 15.40 -22.40
#